data_AF-A0A957HM80-F1
#
_entry.id   AF-A0A957HM80-F1
#
_cell.length_a   1.000
_cell.length_b   1.000
_cell.length_c   1.000
_cell.angle_alpha   90.00
_cell.angle_beta   90.00
_cell.angle_gamma   90.00
#
_symmetry.space_group_name_H-M   'P 1'
#
loop_
_entity.id
_entity.type
_entity.pdbx_description
1 polymer ?
#
loop_
_entity_poly.entity_id
_entity_poly.type
_entity_poly.pdbx_seq_one_letter_code
_entity_poly.pdbx_strand_id
1 'polypeptide(L)'
;MNWRRIYSIIRKEWRHITRDRTSFILLLISPVLLMVTMGYAFSVDIKDVGIGVLDQDLSPLSREYVAQLASTDALRLERWPENMDEVETLL
;
A
#
# COMPACT_ATOMS: atom_id res chain seq x y z
N MET A 1 9.83 36.02 27.52
CA MET A 1 9.70 35.66 26.09
C MET A 1 9.21 36.89 25.33
N ASN A 2 9.97 37.41 24.36
CA ASN A 2 9.75 38.77 23.82
C ASN A 2 8.88 38.71 22.54
N TRP A 3 7.57 38.89 22.69
CA TRP A 3 6.55 38.78 21.63
C TRP A 3 6.84 39.63 20.39
N ARG A 4 7.48 40.79 20.55
CA ARG A 4 7.91 41.65 19.44
C ARG A 4 8.92 40.97 18.53
N ARG A 5 9.83 40.16 19.09
CA ARG A 5 10.85 39.44 18.32
C ARG A 5 10.22 38.30 17.51
N ILE A 6 9.26 37.59 18.09
CA ILE A 6 8.50 36.52 17.41
C ILE A 6 7.74 37.10 16.20
N TYR A 7 7.03 38.21 16.38
CA TYR A 7 6.29 38.85 15.28
C TYR A 7 7.20 39.31 14.13
N SER A 8 8.37 39.87 14.44
CA SER A 8 9.37 40.26 13.43
C SER A 8 9.88 39.07 12.62
N ILE A 9 10.06 37.90 13.26
CA ILE A 9 10.48 36.66 12.59
C ILE A 9 9.36 36.14 11.68
N ILE A 10 8.13 36.06 12.18
CA ILE A 10 6.96 35.60 11.39
C ILE A 10 6.80 36.45 10.13
N ARG A 11 6.88 37.77 10.24
CA ARG A 11 6.76 38.69 9.09
C ARG A 11 7.90 38.53 8.08
N LYS A 12 9.11 38.21 8.53
CA LYS A 12 10.25 37.93 7.64
C LYS A 12 9.99 36.66 6.86
N GLU A 13 9.59 35.59 7.54
CA GLU A 13 9.43 34.27 6.93
C GLU A 13 8.21 34.19 6.02
N TRP A 14 7.11 34.86 6.39
CA TRP A 14 5.94 34.97 5.53
C TRP A 14 6.26 35.60 4.17
N ARG A 15 7.06 36.67 4.16
CA ARG A 15 7.54 37.29 2.92
C ARG A 15 8.53 36.42 2.16
N HIS A 16 9.31 35.61 2.86
CA HIS A 16 10.26 34.70 2.23
C HIS A 16 9.53 33.59 1.49
N ILE A 17 8.60 32.90 2.17
CA ILE A 17 7.81 31.80 1.61
C ILE A 17 6.91 32.29 0.46
N THR A 18 6.25 33.44 0.60
CA THR A 18 5.36 33.96 -0.45
C THR A 18 6.10 34.47 -1.68
N ARG A 19 7.36 34.88 -1.55
CA ARG A 19 8.17 35.41 -2.67
C ARG A 19 9.03 34.34 -3.33
N ASP A 20 9.43 33.31 -2.58
CA ASP A 20 10.10 32.14 -3.10
C ASP A 20 9.07 31.14 -3.66
N ARG A 21 8.87 31.23 -4.98
CA ARG A 21 7.93 30.38 -5.73
C ARG A 21 8.23 28.90 -5.54
N THR A 22 9.50 28.51 -5.43
CA THR A 22 9.88 27.11 -5.27
C THR A 22 9.42 26.58 -3.92
N SER A 23 9.71 27.31 -2.84
CA SER A 23 9.27 26.95 -1.49
C SER A 23 7.74 26.89 -1.37
N PHE A 24 7.04 27.85 -1.96
CA PHE A 24 5.57 27.86 -1.99
C PHE A 24 4.99 26.66 -2.75
N ILE A 25 5.56 26.34 -3.92
CA ILE A 25 5.16 25.18 -4.72
C ILE A 25 5.41 23.88 -3.94
N LEU A 26 6.58 23.71 -3.32
CA LEU A 26 6.89 22.51 -2.53
C LEU A 26 5.94 22.34 -1.34
N LEU A 27 5.60 23.44 -0.65
CA LEU A 27 4.67 23.42 0.47
C LEU A 27 3.26 22.94 0.08
N LEU A 28 2.81 23.28 -1.13
CA LEU A 28 1.51 22.85 -1.65
C LEU A 28 1.56 21.47 -2.33
N ILE A 29 2.57 21.20 -3.16
CA ILE A 29 2.66 19.98 -3.97
C ILE A 29 3.07 18.78 -3.14
N SER A 30 4.01 18.93 -2.18
CA SER A 30 4.48 17.83 -1.33
C SER A 30 3.34 17.05 -0.66
N PRO A 31 2.40 17.70 0.07
CA PRO A 31 1.29 16.98 0.68
C PRO A 31 0.31 16.39 -0.34
N VAL A 32 0.07 17.05 -1.47
CA VAL A 32 -0.79 16.52 -2.54
C VAL A 32 -0.18 15.26 -3.15
N LEU A 33 1.12 15.30 -3.46
CA LEU A 33 1.86 14.17 -4.00
C LEU A 33 1.90 13.01 -3.01
N LEU A 34 2.05 13.29 -1.71
CA LEU A 34 1.93 12.28 -0.67
C LEU A 34 0.52 11.66 -0.64
N MET A 35 -0.54 12.47 -0.67
CA MET A 35 -1.91 11.97 -0.69
C MET A 35 -2.20 11.12 -1.93
N VAL A 36 -1.74 11.53 -3.11
CA VAL A 36 -1.90 10.77 -4.35
C VAL A 36 -1.11 9.45 -4.29
N THR A 37 0.13 9.49 -3.81
CA THR A 37 0.96 8.28 -3.66
C THR A 37 0.34 7.31 -2.68
N MET A 38 -0.13 7.81 -1.53
CA MET A 38 -0.84 7.03 -0.53
C MET A 38 -2.15 6.48 -1.09
N GLY A 39 -2.95 7.32 -1.76
CA GLY A 39 -4.19 6.89 -2.40
C GLY A 39 -3.96 5.78 -3.42
N TYR A 40 -2.91 5.88 -4.24
CA TYR A 40 -2.53 4.83 -5.19
C TYR A 40 -2.05 3.57 -4.48
N ALA A 41 -1.16 3.68 -3.49
CA ALA A 41 -0.62 2.54 -2.76
C ALA A 41 -1.70 1.75 -1.98
N PHE A 42 -2.71 2.43 -1.45
CA PHE A 42 -3.82 1.82 -0.72
C PHE A 42 -4.98 1.38 -1.63
N SER A 43 -5.13 2.00 -2.81
CA SER A 43 -6.12 1.63 -3.81
C SER A 43 -5.65 0.53 -4.75
N VAL A 44 -4.45 -0.04 -4.55
CA VAL A 44 -4.10 -1.33 -5.16
C VAL A 44 -5.03 -2.37 -4.54
N ASP A 45 -6.20 -2.55 -5.16
CA ASP A 45 -7.07 -3.67 -4.86
C ASP A 45 -6.25 -4.95 -5.07
N ILE A 46 -6.07 -5.74 -4.01
CA ILE A 46 -5.48 -7.06 -4.10
C ILE A 46 -6.50 -7.95 -4.82
N LYS A 47 -6.43 -7.94 -6.15
CA LYS A 47 -7.21 -8.77 -7.07
C LYS A 47 -6.23 -9.63 -7.85
N ASP A 48 -6.59 -10.89 -8.08
CA ASP A 48 -5.80 -11.83 -8.89
C ASP A 48 -4.44 -12.21 -8.28
N VAL A 49 -4.37 -12.42 -6.95
CA VAL A 49 -3.17 -13.01 -6.35
C VAL A 49 -3.15 -14.50 -6.65
N GLY A 50 -2.20 -14.91 -7.49
CA GLY A 50 -1.89 -16.32 -7.75
C GLY A 50 -1.44 -17.02 -6.48
N ILE A 51 -2.20 -18.03 -6.05
CA ILE A 51 -1.88 -18.87 -4.90
C ILE A 51 -1.74 -20.33 -5.32
N GLY A 52 -0.81 -21.03 -4.67
CA GLY A 52 -0.69 -22.49 -4.74
C GLY A 52 -1.15 -23.11 -3.43
N VAL A 53 -1.95 -24.18 -3.49
CA VAL A 53 -2.48 -24.86 -2.29
C VAL A 53 -2.02 -26.31 -2.26
N LEU A 54 -1.26 -26.67 -1.22
CA LEU A 54 -0.93 -28.04 -0.87
C LEU A 54 -1.95 -28.56 0.15
N ASP A 55 -2.86 -29.44 -0.27
CA ASP A 55 -3.83 -30.09 0.61
C ASP A 55 -3.36 -31.50 0.97
N GLN A 56 -2.87 -31.68 2.20
CA GLN A 56 -2.42 -32.98 2.71
C GLN A 56 -3.50 -33.74 3.50
N ASP A 57 -4.56 -33.05 3.92
CA ASP A 57 -5.63 -33.65 4.72
C ASP A 57 -6.64 -34.37 3.81
N LEU A 58 -6.83 -33.89 2.58
CA LEU A 58 -7.67 -34.49 1.52
C LEU A 58 -9.13 -34.75 1.93
N SER A 59 -9.53 -34.24 3.08
CA SER A 59 -10.85 -34.38 3.69
C SER A 59 -11.92 -33.59 2.91
N PRO A 60 -13.21 -33.91 3.09
CA PRO A 60 -14.28 -33.10 2.51
C PRO A 60 -14.24 -31.64 2.99
N LEU A 61 -13.84 -31.42 4.25
CA LEU A 61 -13.74 -30.09 4.87
C LEU A 61 -12.61 -29.25 4.24
N SER A 62 -11.44 -29.83 4.04
CA SER A 62 -10.31 -29.14 3.38
C SER A 62 -10.66 -28.74 1.95
N ARG A 63 -11.30 -29.64 1.17
CA ARG A 63 -11.76 -29.31 -0.20
C ARG A 63 -12.79 -28.20 -0.23
N GLU A 64 -13.72 -28.18 0.71
CA GLU A 64 -14.72 -27.11 0.82
C GLU A 64 -14.06 -25.76 1.15
N TYR A 65 -13.07 -25.77 2.05
CA TYR A 65 -12.29 -24.58 2.39
C TYR A 65 -11.50 -24.04 1.20
N VAL A 66 -10.84 -24.91 0.42
CA VAL A 66 -10.13 -24.52 -0.80
C VAL A 66 -11.09 -23.98 -1.86
N ALA A 67 -12.29 -24.55 -2.01
CA ALA A 67 -13.31 -24.03 -2.91
C ALA A 67 -13.81 -22.64 -2.48
N GLN A 68 -13.94 -22.37 -1.18
CA GLN A 68 -14.27 -21.05 -0.66
C GLN A 68 -13.16 -20.03 -0.95
N LEU A 69 -11.90 -20.41 -0.78
CA LEU A 69 -10.74 -19.58 -1.17
C LEU A 69 -10.77 -19.25 -2.66
N ALA A 70 -11.05 -20.24 -3.52
CA ALA A 70 -11.18 -20.09 -4.98
C ALA A 70 -12.30 -19.13 -5.40
N SER A 71 -13.36 -19.04 -4.60
CA SER A 71 -14.54 -18.23 -4.89
C SER A 71 -14.36 -16.74 -4.58
N THR A 72 -13.23 -16.36 -3.97
CA THR A 72 -12.95 -14.96 -3.61
C THR A 72 -12.25 -14.25 -4.76
N ASP A 73 -12.75 -13.09 -5.19
CA ASP A 73 -12.16 -12.27 -6.29
C ASP A 73 -10.70 -11.84 -6.06
N ALA A 74 -10.22 -11.94 -4.83
CA ALA A 74 -8.86 -11.58 -4.45
C ALA A 74 -7.81 -12.65 -4.84
N LEU A 75 -8.21 -13.92 -4.91
CA LEU A 75 -7.31 -15.07 -4.99
C LEU A 75 -7.57 -15.89 -6.25
N ARG A 76 -6.51 -16.24 -6.96
CA ARG A 76 -6.56 -17.16 -8.10
C ARG A 76 -5.77 -18.42 -7.77
N LEU A 77 -6.44 -19.56 -7.74
CA LEU A 77 -5.75 -20.84 -7.62
C LEU A 77 -5.04 -21.16 -8.94
N GLU A 78 -3.72 -21.15 -8.93
CA GLU A 78 -2.90 -21.43 -10.12
C GLU A 78 -2.21 -22.80 -10.05
N ARG A 79 -1.88 -23.27 -8.85
CA ARG A 79 -1.11 -24.51 -8.67
C ARG A 79 -1.67 -25.36 -7.54
N TRP A 80 -1.67 -26.66 -7.78
CA TRP A 80 -1.94 -27.71 -6.79
C TRP A 80 -0.72 -28.59 -6.67
N PRO A 81 0.30 -28.19 -5.88
CA PRO A 81 1.42 -29.06 -5.59
C PRO A 81 0.94 -30.28 -4.81
N GLU A 82 1.45 -31.46 -5.16
CA GLU A 82 1.08 -32.72 -4.50
C GLU A 82 1.97 -33.03 -3.29
N ASN A 83 3.13 -32.39 -3.20
CA ASN A 83 4.12 -32.63 -2.15
C ASN A 83 4.91 -31.36 -1.80
N MET A 84 5.62 -31.42 -0.68
CA MET A 84 6.40 -30.29 -0.18
C MET A 84 7.60 -29.95 -1.09
N ASP A 85 8.18 -30.97 -1.74
CA ASP A 85 9.29 -30.79 -2.69
C ASP A 85 8.85 -29.93 -3.90
N GLU A 86 7.63 -30.14 -4.39
CA GLU A 86 7.05 -29.34 -5.47
C GLU A 86 6.80 -27.90 -5.01
N VAL A 87 6.33 -27.68 -3.77
CA VAL A 87 6.17 -26.32 -3.21
C VAL A 87 7.49 -25.56 -3.20
N GLU A 88 8.60 -26.19 -2.82
CA GLU A 88 9.92 -25.56 -2.80
C GLU A 88 10.37 -25.11 -4.20
N THR A 89 9.95 -25.80 -5.26
CA THR A 89 10.25 -25.39 -6.64
C THR A 89 9.43 -24.19 -7.13
N LEU A 90 8.40 -23.77 -6.38
CA LEU A 90 7.54 -22.63 -6.73
C LEU A 90 7.93 -21.32 -6.01
N LEU A 91 8.86 -21.36 -5.05
CA LEU A 91 9.37 -20.22 -4.28
C LEU A 91 10.66 -19.64 -4.90
#